data_AF-W7HX39-F1
#
_entry.id   AF-W7HX39-F1
#
_cell.length_a   1.000
_cell.length_b   1.000
_cell.length_c   1.000
_cell.angle_alpha   90.00
_cell.angle_beta   90.00
_cell.angle_gamma   90.00
#
_symmetry.space_group_name_H-M   'P 1'
#
loop_
_entity.id
_entity.type
_entity.pdbx_description
1 polymer ?
#
loop_
_entity_poly.entity_id
_entity_poly.type
_entity_poly.pdbx_seq_one_letter_code
_entity_poly.pdbx_strand_id
1 'polypeptide(L)' 'MPLIYPRFWRTPYQWARYHAHNNPAIFWSVFIGGLSPVFLIGGQFTPKAPHLPGTYPIPPGKRVIPEGFDDE' A
#
# COMPACT_ATOMS: atom_id res chain seq x y z
N MET A 1 13.98 -15.68 -37.90
CA MET A 1 14.88 -16.57 -37.14
C MET A 1 14.23 -16.81 -35.79
N PRO A 2 14.08 -18.05 -35.28
CA PRO A 2 13.60 -18.22 -33.92
C PRO A 2 14.67 -17.64 -32.99
N LEU A 3 14.42 -16.43 -32.48
CA LEU A 3 15.28 -15.82 -31.46
C LEU A 3 15.21 -16.76 -30.26
N ILE A 4 16.32 -17.44 -29.96
CA ILE A 4 16.45 -18.28 -28.77
C ILE A 4 16.23 -17.36 -27.57
N TYR A 5 15.01 -17.37 -27.02
CA TYR A 5 14.69 -16.62 -25.82
C TYR A 5 15.41 -17.29 -24.64
N PRO A 6 16.03 -16.50 -23.75
CA PRO A 6 16.60 -17.06 -22.53
C PRO A 6 15.52 -17.81 -21.76
N ARG A 7 15.86 -18.93 -21.13
CA ARG A 7 14.91 -19.71 -20.33
C ARG A 7 15.12 -19.40 -18.85
N PHE A 8 14.04 -19.08 -18.15
CA PHE A 8 14.08 -18.75 -16.72
C PHE A 8 14.85 -19.80 -15.89
N TRP A 9 14.53 -21.09 -16.06
CA TRP A 9 15.16 -22.19 -15.34
C TRP A 9 16.61 -22.51 -15.71
N ARG A 10 17.20 -21.82 -16.69
CA ARG A 10 18.60 -22.02 -17.11
C ARG A 10 19.46 -20.80 -16.86
N THR A 11 18.94 -19.60 -17.14
CA THR A 11 19.67 -18.33 -17.03
C THR A 11 18.74 -17.22 -16.51
N PRO A 12 18.33 -17.26 -15.24
CA PRO A 12 17.30 -16.36 -14.71
C PRO A 12 17.69 -14.88 -14.80
N TYR A 13 18.96 -14.54 -14.59
CA TYR A 13 19.45 -13.16 -14.72
C TYR A 13 19.37 -12.63 -16.17
N GLN A 14 19.79 -13.45 -17.14
CA GLN A 14 19.70 -13.08 -18.56
C GLN A 14 18.25 -13.02 -19.03
N TRP A 15 17.39 -13.92 -18.51
CA TRP A 15 15.94 -13.89 -18.74
C TRP A 15 15.32 -12.58 -18.26
N ALA A 16 15.61 -12.18 -17.01
CA ALA A 16 15.10 -10.94 -16.45
C ALA A 16 15.58 -9.72 -17.26
N ARG A 17 16.88 -9.64 -17.57
CA ARG A 17 17.45 -8.56 -18.40
C ARG A 17 16.79 -8.50 -19.79
N TYR A 18 16.60 -9.65 -20.43
CA TYR A 18 15.94 -9.72 -21.75
C TYR A 18 14.50 -9.24 -21.70
N HIS A 19 13.70 -9.68 -20.71
CA HIS A 19 12.31 -9.29 -20.59
C HIS A 19 12.13 -7.83 -20.14
N ALA A 20 13.06 -7.29 -19.33
CA ALA A 20 13.09 -5.89 -18.96
C ALA A 20 13.27 -4.96 -20.19
N HIS A 21 14.04 -5.37 -21.19
CA HIS A 21 14.27 -4.58 -22.41
C HIS A 21 13.24 -4.84 -23.53
N ASN A 22 12.88 -6.10 -23.78
CA ASN A 22 12.01 -6.44 -24.93
C ASN A 22 10.52 -6.30 -24.60
N ASN A 23 10.11 -6.60 -23.35
CA ASN A 23 8.72 -6.57 -22.91
C ASN A 23 8.56 -5.78 -21.59
N PRO A 24 8.94 -4.49 -21.55
CA PRO A 24 9.05 -3.72 -20.32
C PRO A 24 7.73 -3.62 -19.56
N ALA A 25 6.61 -3.44 -20.26
CA ALA A 25 5.29 -3.31 -19.62
C ALA A 25 4.91 -4.56 -18.81
N ILE A 26 5.17 -5.75 -19.34
CA ILE A 26 4.85 -7.02 -18.66
C ILE A 26 5.85 -7.27 -17.53
N PHE A 27 7.14 -7.08 -17.78
CA PHE A 27 8.17 -7.35 -16.78
C PHE A 27 8.01 -6.45 -15.55
N TRP A 28 7.87 -5.14 -15.73
CA TRP A 28 7.80 -4.19 -14.62
C TRP A 28 6.44 -4.22 -13.88
N SER A 29 5.33 -4.51 -14.57
CA SER A 29 4.03 -4.67 -13.89
C SER A 29 4.05 -5.85 -12.91
N VAL A 30 4.58 -7.00 -13.33
CA VAL A 30 4.70 -8.18 -12.47
C VAL A 30 5.75 -7.96 -11.39
N PHE A 31 6.90 -7.36 -11.72
CA PHE A 31 7.98 -7.14 -10.75
C PHE A 31 7.56 -6.17 -9.63
N ILE A 32 6.97 -5.02 -9.97
CA ILE A 32 6.51 -4.03 -8.99
C ILE A 32 5.29 -4.58 -8.23
N GLY A 33 4.36 -5.22 -8.93
CA GLY A 33 3.19 -5.87 -8.31
C GLY A 33 3.59 -6.95 -7.31
N GLY A 34 4.61 -7.76 -7.64
CA GLY A 34 5.14 -8.80 -6.76
C GLY A 34 5.94 -8.25 -5.58
N LEU A 35 6.59 -7.09 -5.73
CA LEU A 35 7.30 -6.42 -4.62
C LEU A 35 6.34 -5.74 -3.64
N SER A 36 5.14 -5.32 -4.06
CA SER A 36 4.20 -4.58 -3.20
C SER A 36 3.83 -5.33 -1.89
N PRO A 37 3.44 -6.61 -1.91
CA PRO A 37 3.18 -7.36 -0.68
C PRO A 37 4.40 -7.46 0.26
N VAL A 38 5.61 -7.54 -0.31
CA VAL A 38 6.86 -7.59 0.48
C VAL A 38 7.05 -6.29 1.25
N PHE A 39 6.81 -5.15 0.61
CA PHE A 39 6.89 -3.84 1.26
C PHE A 39 5.75 -3.60 2.27
N LEU A 40 4.55 -4.12 2.02
CA LEU A 40 3.44 -4.01 2.98
C LEU A 40 3.76 -4.73 4.30
N ILE A 41 4.38 -5.89 4.23
CA ILE A 41 4.71 -6.70 5.40
C ILE A 41 6.01 -6.20 6.06
N GLY A 42 7.04 -5.90 5.27
CA GLY A 42 8.37 -5.57 5.78
C GLY A 42 8.67 -4.08 5.96
N GLY A 43 7.85 -3.18 5.41
CA GLY A 43 8.15 -1.75 5.30
C GLY A 43 7.38 -0.82 6.26
N GLN A 44 6.52 -1.37 7.12
CA GLN A 44 5.72 -0.59 8.09
C GLN A 44 6.56 -0.23 9.33
N PHE A 45 7.44 0.77 9.21
CA PHE A 45 8.30 1.23 10.31
C PHE A 45 7.70 2.40 11.12
N THR A 46 6.64 3.02 10.61
CA THR A 46 5.99 4.18 11.23
C THR A 46 4.87 3.72 12.17
N PRO A 47 4.69 4.34 13.35
CA PRO A 47 3.54 4.06 14.19
C PRO A 47 2.22 4.35 13.48
N LYS A 48 1.19 3.56 13.81
CA LYS A 48 -0.14 3.73 13.25
C LYS A 48 -0.70 5.12 13.60
N ALA A 49 -1.29 5.79 12.62
CA ALA A 49 -1.99 7.06 12.83
C ALA A 49 -3.11 6.91 13.88
N PRO A 50 -3.40 7.97 14.66
CA PRO A 50 -4.51 7.95 15.60
C PRO A 50 -5.84 7.75 14.88
N HIS A 51 -6.81 7.15 15.58
CA HIS A 51 -8.15 6.95 15.03
C HIS A 51 -8.88 8.28 14.90
N LEU A 52 -9.36 8.59 13.69
CA LEU A 52 -10.24 9.72 13.45
C LEU A 52 -11.66 9.38 13.90
N PRO A 53 -12.37 10.28 14.59
CA PRO A 53 -13.76 10.06 14.94
C PRO A 53 -14.62 10.04 13.65
N GLY A 54 -15.42 9.00 13.47
CA GLY A 54 -16.33 8.88 12.32
C GLY A 54 -17.57 9.77 12.43
N THR A 55 -17.91 10.21 13.65
CA THR A 55 -19.09 11.05 13.95
C THR A 55 -18.73 12.08 15.01
N TYR A 56 -19.66 13.00 15.29
CA TYR A 56 -19.51 13.93 16.41
C TYR A 56 -19.24 13.15 17.70
N PRO A 57 -18.15 13.45 18.43
CA PRO A 57 -17.80 12.72 19.64
C PRO A 57 -18.78 13.11 20.76
N ILE A 58 -19.73 12.22 21.03
CA ILE A 58 -20.67 12.41 22.13
C ILE A 58 -19.96 12.03 23.43
N PRO A 59 -19.81 12.96 24.40
CA PRO A 59 -19.20 12.65 25.67
C PRO A 59 -20.04 11.62 26.43
N PRO A 60 -19.44 10.59 27.03
CA PRO A 60 -20.16 9.65 27.87
C PRO A 60 -20.58 10.33 29.18
N GLY A 61 -21.79 10.02 29.67
CA GLY A 61 -22.25 10.45 30.99
C GLY A 61 -23.57 11.22 30.97
N LYS A 62 -23.95 11.71 32.15
CA LYS A 62 -25.20 12.45 32.34
C LYS A 62 -25.02 13.89 31.87
N ARG A 63 -26.07 14.47 31.29
CA ARG A 63 -26.13 15.88 30.92
C ARG A 63 -25.84 16.77 32.13
N VAL A 64 -24.91 17.70 31.96
CA VAL A 64 -24.70 18.84 32.86
C VAL A 64 -25.48 20.02 32.27
N ILE A 65 -26.29 20.69 33.09
CA ILE A 65 -27.04 21.87 32.65
C ILE A 65 -26.06 23.06 32.68
N PRO A 66 -25.76 23.69 31.52
CA PRO A 66 -24.91 24.87 31.49
C PRO A 66 -25.69 26.11 31.96
N GLU A 67 -25.01 27.04 32.63
CA GLU A 67 -25.54 28.37 33.00
C GLU A 67 -25.01 29.44 32.04
N GLY A 68 -25.72 30.58 31.91
CA GLY A 68 -25.20 31.79 31.25
C GLY A 68 -25.71 32.08 29.83
N PHE A 69 -26.66 31.30 29.31
CA PHE A 69 -27.34 31.53 28.03
C PHE A 69 -28.87 31.40 28.16
N ASP A 70 -29.41 31.66 29.35
CA ASP A 70 -30.87 31.68 29.56
C ASP A 70 -31.44 32.98 29.00
N ASP A 71 -32.49 32.88 28.18
CA ASP A 71 -33.24 34.04 27.67
C ASP A 71 -34.04 34.65 28.82
N GLU A 72 -33.92 35.97 29.04
CA GLU A 72 -34.59 36.72 30.13
C GLU A 72 -36.12 36.64 30.07
#